data_AF-A0A7W0LKF0-F1
#
_entry.id   AF-A0A7W0LKF0-F1
#
_cell.length_a   1.000
_cell.length_b   1.000
_cell.length_c   1.000
_cell.angle_alpha   90.00
_cell.angle_beta   90.00
_cell.angle_gamma   90.00
#
_symmetry.space_group_name_H-M   'P 1'
#
loop_
_entity.id
_entity.type
_entity.pdbx_description
1 polymer ?
#
loop_
_entity_poly.entity_id
_entity_poly.type
_entity_poly.pdbx_seq_one_letter_code
_entity_poly.pdbx_strand_id
1 'polypeptide(L)'
;MISLFVVVVFASVFVSSMTNGALEPSLLRQDQKLLALMGLDQRWDIFAPDPRRKAVEVRAQITYADGQVEKWRLPNGPPVIGGYWDGRWRKWLDNAMRAGPQSELWPDLAKWLARERLESGRRPVQVTVVGRYHDQYRPGTDPLRGPWRELVVHRLPVSPFQAVSR
;
A
#
# COMPACT_ATOMS: atom_id res chain seq x y z
N MET A 1 31.26 25.77 -23.01
CA MET A 1 30.53 25.79 -21.71
C MET A 1 29.52 24.65 -21.60
N ILE A 2 28.69 24.40 -22.62
CA ILE A 2 27.71 23.28 -22.61
C ILE A 2 28.39 21.92 -22.41
N SER A 3 29.52 21.65 -23.07
CA SER A 3 30.23 20.36 -22.94
C SER A 3 30.74 20.09 -21.51
N LEU A 4 31.23 21.12 -20.82
CA LEU A 4 31.69 20.98 -19.43
C LEU A 4 30.51 20.68 -18.49
N PHE A 5 29.39 21.38 -18.69
CA PHE A 5 28.16 21.15 -17.94
C PHE A 5 27.63 19.73 -18.12
N VAL A 6 27.59 19.23 -19.37
CA VAL A 6 27.19 17.86 -19.68
C VAL A 6 28.10 16.85 -18.99
N VAL A 7 29.43 17.04 -19.08
CA VAL A 7 30.40 16.14 -18.41
C VAL A 7 30.19 16.10 -16.90
N VAL A 8 29.95 17.24 -16.25
CA VAL A 8 29.68 17.30 -14.81
C VAL A 8 28.40 16.54 -14.45
N VAL A 9 27.32 16.72 -15.21
CA VAL A 9 26.05 16.01 -14.97
C VAL A 9 26.21 14.50 -15.16
N PHE A 10 26.92 14.05 -16.20
CA PHE A 10 27.17 12.63 -16.42
C PHE A 10 28.06 12.03 -15.32
N ALA A 11 29.09 12.75 -14.86
CA ALA A 11 29.92 12.32 -13.74
C ALA A 11 29.10 12.18 -12.46
N SER A 12 28.18 13.12 -12.20
CA SER A 12 27.24 13.06 -11.08
C SER A 12 26.32 11.83 -11.13
N VAL A 13 25.66 11.58 -12.28
CA VAL A 13 24.82 10.38 -12.44
C VAL A 13 25.62 9.09 -12.28
N PHE A 14 26.85 9.05 -12.79
CA PHE A 14 27.75 7.91 -12.66
C PHE A 14 28.17 7.67 -11.20
N VAL A 15 28.51 8.74 -10.47
CA VAL A 15 28.84 8.70 -9.04
C VAL A 15 27.66 8.19 -8.22
N SER A 16 26.46 8.70 -8.46
CA SER A 16 25.22 8.24 -7.80
C SER A 16 24.86 6.78 -8.12
N SER A 17 25.30 6.26 -9.27
CA SER A 17 25.08 4.86 -9.67
C SER A 17 26.07 3.88 -9.03
N MET A 18 27.18 4.37 -8.46
CA MET A 18 28.13 3.52 -7.75
C MET A 18 27.58 3.16 -6.36
N THR A 19 27.48 1.87 -6.08
CA THR A 19 27.04 1.35 -4.79
C THR A 19 27.85 1.95 -3.64
N ASN A 20 27.17 2.27 -2.53
CA ASN A 20 27.61 3.01 -1.32
C ASN A 20 28.99 2.70 -0.71
N GLY A 21 29.74 1.69 -1.17
CA GLY A 21 31.04 1.30 -0.64
C GLY A 21 32.27 1.90 -1.33
N ALA A 22 32.13 2.59 -2.47
CA ALA A 22 33.28 3.03 -3.28
C ALA A 22 33.71 4.50 -3.09
N LEU A 23 32.91 5.34 -2.42
CA LEU A 23 33.10 6.80 -2.39
C LEU A 23 32.97 7.40 -1.00
N GLU A 24 33.62 8.55 -0.79
CA GLU A 24 33.46 9.29 0.46
C GLU A 24 32.03 9.85 0.64
N PRO A 25 31.45 9.77 1.86
CA PRO A 25 30.12 10.31 2.17
C PRO A 25 29.96 11.83 1.98
N SER A 26 31.07 12.57 1.88
CA SER A 26 31.12 14.01 1.60
C SER A 26 30.76 14.30 0.14
N LEU A 27 31.36 13.57 -0.80
CA LEU A 27 31.13 13.66 -2.24
C LEU A 27 29.69 13.31 -2.60
N LEU A 28 29.15 12.23 -2.00
CA LEU A 28 27.77 11.78 -2.22
C LEU A 28 26.73 12.85 -1.83
N ARG A 29 26.96 13.60 -0.74
CA ARG A 29 26.04 14.66 -0.29
C ARG A 29 26.02 15.87 -1.21
N GLN A 30 27.17 16.23 -1.78
CA GLN A 30 27.25 17.36 -2.70
C GLN A 30 26.62 17.00 -4.05
N ASP A 31 26.82 15.77 -4.50
CA ASP A 31 26.22 15.22 -5.70
C ASP A 31 24.68 15.16 -5.62
N GLN A 32 24.15 14.67 -4.49
CA GLN A 32 22.71 14.65 -4.24
C GLN A 32 22.06 16.03 -4.28
N LYS A 33 22.74 17.08 -3.80
CA LYS A 33 22.21 18.46 -3.90
C LYS A 33 22.14 18.95 -5.34
N LEU A 34 23.16 18.64 -6.15
CA LEU A 34 23.19 19.02 -7.57
C LEU A 34 22.09 18.28 -8.35
N LEU A 35 21.99 16.96 -8.16
CA LEU A 35 20.95 16.13 -8.79
C LEU A 35 19.55 16.56 -8.37
N ALA A 36 19.32 16.86 -7.09
CA ALA A 36 18.03 17.35 -6.59
C ALA A 36 17.67 18.71 -7.20
N LEU A 37 18.62 19.65 -7.29
CA LEU A 37 18.39 20.96 -7.88
C LEU A 37 18.02 20.86 -9.37
N MET A 38 18.57 19.88 -10.08
CA MET A 38 18.34 19.66 -11.50
C MET A 38 17.14 18.75 -11.79
N GLY A 39 16.46 18.24 -10.76
CA GLY A 39 15.38 17.26 -10.92
C GLY A 39 15.84 15.89 -11.43
N LEU A 40 17.14 15.60 -11.32
CA LEU A 40 17.78 14.35 -11.74
C LEU A 40 17.99 13.38 -10.57
N ASP A 41 17.53 13.72 -9.37
CA ASP A 41 17.50 12.82 -8.22
C ASP A 41 16.45 11.72 -8.46
N GLN A 42 16.91 10.61 -9.04
CA GLN A 42 16.10 9.41 -9.23
C GLN A 42 16.35 8.46 -8.08
N ARG A 43 15.51 8.57 -7.04
CA ARG A 43 15.52 7.71 -5.85
C ARG A 43 15.12 6.26 -6.14
N TRP A 44 15.98 5.55 -6.87
CA TRP A 44 15.82 4.13 -7.18
C TRP A 44 16.08 3.22 -5.97
N ASP A 45 16.71 3.77 -4.93
CA ASP A 45 16.90 3.15 -3.61
C ASP A 45 15.58 2.76 -2.94
N ILE A 46 14.43 3.30 -3.36
CA ILE A 46 13.14 2.83 -2.83
C ILE A 46 12.81 1.38 -3.25
N PHE A 47 13.49 0.84 -4.26
CA PHE A 47 13.29 -0.53 -4.77
C PHE A 47 14.40 -1.52 -4.36
N ALA A 48 15.44 -1.06 -3.68
CA ALA A 48 16.59 -1.88 -3.29
C ALA A 48 17.25 -1.34 -2.01
N PRO A 49 17.90 -2.17 -1.16
CA PRO A 49 18.20 -3.58 -1.38
C PRO A 49 17.17 -4.56 -0.80
N ASP A 50 16.24 -4.11 0.06
CA ASP A 50 15.27 -5.00 0.71
C ASP A 50 13.82 -4.63 0.37
N PRO A 51 13.35 -4.98 -0.83
CA PRO A 51 11.96 -4.76 -1.21
C PRO A 51 11.02 -5.54 -0.29
N ARG A 52 9.78 -5.07 -0.14
CA ARG A 52 8.77 -5.72 0.70
C ARG A 52 8.55 -7.17 0.21
N ARG A 53 8.86 -8.13 1.07
CA ARG A 53 8.71 -9.58 0.79
C ARG A 53 7.34 -10.15 1.14
N LYS A 54 6.32 -9.29 1.23
CA LYS A 54 4.95 -9.68 1.58
C LYS A 54 3.98 -9.03 0.62
N ALA A 55 3.17 -9.86 -0.03
CA ALA A 55 1.97 -9.40 -0.70
C ALA A 55 0.84 -9.27 0.32
N VAL A 56 -0.01 -8.28 0.15
CA VAL A 56 -1.10 -7.96 1.08
C VAL A 56 -2.42 -7.81 0.32
N GLU A 57 -3.51 -8.25 0.95
CA GLU A 57 -4.89 -8.09 0.48
C GLU A 57 -5.76 -7.76 1.71
N VAL A 58 -6.86 -7.05 1.50
CA VAL A 58 -7.90 -6.89 2.53
C VAL A 58 -9.22 -7.46 2.02
N ARG A 59 -9.95 -8.09 2.94
CA ARG A 59 -11.32 -8.54 2.74
C ARG A 59 -12.18 -8.06 3.90
N ALA A 60 -13.47 -7.94 3.66
CA ALA A 60 -14.43 -7.78 4.74
C ALA A 60 -15.56 -8.79 4.61
N GLN A 61 -16.03 -9.28 5.75
CA GLN A 61 -17.22 -10.10 5.87
C GLN A 61 -18.30 -9.28 6.56
N ILE A 62 -19.41 -9.09 5.87
CA ILE A 62 -20.56 -8.34 6.37
C ILE A 62 -21.67 -9.35 6.65
N THR A 63 -22.07 -9.44 7.91
CA THR A 63 -23.19 -10.30 8.35
C THR A 63 -24.43 -9.43 8.50
N TYR A 64 -25.56 -9.90 7.99
CA TYR A 64 -26.84 -9.20 7.99
C TYR A 64 -27.81 -9.80 9.00
N ALA A 65 -28.85 -9.03 9.34
CA ALA A 65 -29.87 -9.44 10.29
C ALA A 65 -30.69 -10.67 9.84
N ASP A 66 -30.75 -10.93 8.53
CA ASP A 66 -31.38 -12.11 7.92
C ASP A 66 -30.47 -13.36 7.91
N GLY A 67 -29.27 -13.25 8.50
CA GLY A 67 -28.26 -14.32 8.52
C GLY A 67 -27.42 -14.41 7.25
N GLN A 68 -27.69 -13.61 6.21
CA GLN A 68 -26.84 -13.59 5.02
C GLN A 68 -25.45 -13.05 5.34
N VAL A 69 -24.46 -13.50 4.56
CA VAL A 69 -23.08 -13.06 4.66
C VAL A 69 -22.59 -12.60 3.30
N GLU A 70 -22.16 -11.34 3.21
CA GLU A 70 -21.51 -10.79 2.04
C GLU A 70 -20.00 -10.72 2.24
N LYS A 71 -19.23 -11.06 1.19
CA LYS A 71 -17.79 -10.86 1.14
C LYS A 71 -17.46 -9.66 0.27
N TRP A 72 -16.89 -8.64 0.89
CA TRP A 72 -16.35 -7.48 0.20
C TRP A 72 -14.84 -7.66 -0.03
N ARG A 73 -14.38 -7.20 -1.19
CA ARG A 73 -12.96 -7.15 -1.57
C ARG A 73 -12.61 -5.72 -1.97
N LEU A 74 -11.36 -5.35 -1.73
CA LEU A 74 -10.84 -4.07 -2.20
C LEU A 74 -11.05 -3.96 -3.72
N PRO A 75 -11.62 -2.85 -4.23
CA PRO A 75 -11.82 -2.68 -5.66
C PRO A 75 -10.49 -2.74 -6.40
N ASN A 76 -10.43 -3.59 -7.42
CA ASN A 76 -9.33 -3.64 -8.39
C ASN A 76 -9.94 -3.24 -9.74
N GLY A 77 -9.41 -2.17 -10.33
CA GLY A 77 -9.94 -1.66 -11.59
C GLY A 77 -9.55 -2.54 -12.78
N PRO A 78 -10.22 -2.37 -13.94
CA PRO A 78 -9.87 -3.07 -15.16
C PRO A 78 -8.47 -2.67 -15.65
N PRO A 79 -7.74 -3.54 -16.38
CA PRO A 79 -6.30 -3.37 -16.66
C PRO A 79 -5.89 -2.05 -17.32
N VAL A 80 -6.81 -1.41 -18.04
CA VAL A 80 -6.52 -0.26 -18.92
C VAL A 80 -6.78 1.09 -18.24
N ILE A 81 -7.77 1.19 -17.35
CA ILE A 81 -8.14 2.44 -16.66
C ILE A 81 -8.11 2.33 -15.14
N GLY A 82 -7.85 1.13 -14.61
CA GLY A 82 -7.90 0.83 -13.18
C GLY A 82 -6.97 1.70 -12.36
N GLY A 83 -5.75 1.95 -12.84
CA GLY A 83 -4.74 2.72 -12.12
C GLY A 83 -5.17 4.13 -11.71
N TYR A 84 -6.12 4.76 -12.42
CA TYR A 84 -6.67 6.06 -12.06
C TYR A 84 -7.77 5.98 -11.00
N TRP A 85 -8.55 4.90 -10.96
CA TRP A 85 -9.70 4.75 -10.06
C TRP A 85 -9.37 3.95 -8.79
N ASP A 86 -8.55 2.90 -8.90
CA ASP A 86 -8.16 2.02 -7.80
C ASP A 86 -6.91 2.49 -7.05
N GLY A 87 -6.19 3.46 -7.59
CA GLY A 87 -4.97 4.01 -6.99
C GLY A 87 -5.19 4.49 -5.55
N ARG A 88 -6.36 5.11 -5.27
CA ARG A 88 -6.74 5.54 -3.92
C ARG A 88 -6.84 4.37 -2.94
N TRP A 89 -7.42 3.24 -3.39
CA TRP A 89 -7.63 2.06 -2.57
C TRP A 89 -6.31 1.36 -2.27
N ARG A 90 -5.42 1.30 -3.26
CA ARG A 90 -4.07 0.76 -3.08
C ARG A 90 -3.25 1.59 -2.11
N LYS A 91 -3.29 2.92 -2.22
CA LYS A 91 -2.61 3.82 -1.27
C LYS A 91 -3.20 3.75 0.14
N TRP A 92 -4.51 3.66 0.25
CA TRP A 92 -5.17 3.43 1.53
C TRP A 92 -4.70 2.12 2.18
N LEU A 93 -4.64 1.03 1.41
CA LEU A 93 -4.17 -0.28 1.90
C LEU A 93 -2.70 -0.23 2.34
N ASP A 94 -1.84 0.44 1.56
CA ASP A 94 -0.43 0.62 1.91
C ASP A 94 -0.25 1.32 3.26
N ASN A 95 -1.02 2.39 3.49
CA ASN A 95 -0.99 3.15 4.74
C ASN A 95 -1.53 2.32 5.91
N ALA A 96 -2.65 1.61 5.72
CA ALA A 96 -3.24 0.76 6.75
C ALA A 96 -2.29 -0.38 7.16
N MET A 97 -1.65 -1.02 6.18
CA MET A 97 -0.69 -2.08 6.42
C MET A 97 0.63 -1.58 7.02
N ARG A 98 1.07 -0.35 6.68
CA ARG A 98 2.25 0.28 7.29
C ARG A 98 2.05 0.54 8.78
N ALA A 99 0.86 1.00 9.17
CA ALA A 99 0.48 1.20 10.57
C ALA A 99 0.17 -0.11 11.31
N GLY A 100 -0.02 -1.21 10.59
CA GLY A 100 -0.24 -2.55 11.16
C GLY A 100 -1.67 -2.76 11.68
N PRO A 101 -1.91 -3.79 12.50
CA PRO A 101 -3.24 -4.14 13.01
C PRO A 101 -3.90 -3.03 13.83
N GLN A 102 -3.13 -2.12 14.42
CA GLN A 102 -3.62 -0.99 15.22
C GLN A 102 -4.03 0.22 14.37
N SER A 103 -3.97 0.15 13.04
CA SER A 103 -4.34 1.29 12.18
C SER A 103 -5.78 1.73 12.39
N GLU A 104 -5.99 3.04 12.56
CA GLU A 104 -7.32 3.66 12.61
C GLU A 104 -8.10 3.55 11.29
N LEU A 105 -7.40 3.22 10.20
CA LEU A 105 -8.02 2.99 8.90
C LEU A 105 -8.92 1.75 8.89
N TRP A 106 -8.67 0.73 9.72
CA TRP A 106 -9.51 -0.47 9.77
C TRP A 106 -10.91 -0.20 10.33
N PRO A 107 -11.05 0.50 11.49
CA PRO A 107 -12.35 1.00 11.95
C PRO A 107 -13.08 1.83 10.90
N ASP A 108 -12.40 2.73 10.21
CA ASP A 108 -13.03 3.62 9.24
C ASP A 108 -13.54 2.87 8.00
N LEU A 109 -12.81 1.87 7.52
CA LEU A 109 -13.31 0.98 6.48
C LEU A 109 -14.56 0.23 6.95
N ALA A 110 -14.55 -0.30 8.17
CA ALA A 110 -15.69 -1.04 8.70
C ALA A 110 -16.94 -0.16 8.85
N LYS A 111 -16.78 1.07 9.33
CA LYS A 111 -17.85 2.08 9.42
C LYS A 111 -18.37 2.46 8.04
N TRP A 112 -17.47 2.70 7.09
CA TRP A 112 -17.85 3.03 5.71
C TRP A 112 -18.66 1.91 5.07
N LEU A 113 -18.22 0.65 5.21
CA LEU A 113 -18.95 -0.52 4.72
C LEU A 113 -20.33 -0.66 5.38
N ALA A 114 -20.41 -0.49 6.70
CA ALA A 114 -21.69 -0.55 7.42
C ALA A 114 -22.65 0.52 6.90
N ARG A 115 -22.18 1.78 6.79
CA ARG A 115 -22.98 2.91 6.32
C ARG A 115 -23.47 2.72 4.89
N GLU A 116 -22.59 2.36 3.96
CA GLU A 116 -22.96 2.15 2.55
C GLU A 116 -24.05 1.07 2.42
N ARG A 117 -23.99 0.01 3.23
CA ARG A 117 -25.01 -1.05 3.23
C ARG A 117 -26.32 -0.57 3.86
N LEU A 118 -26.27 0.21 4.93
CA LEU A 118 -27.46 0.84 5.52
C LEU A 118 -28.15 1.78 4.53
N GLU A 119 -27.39 2.61 3.82
CA GLU A 119 -27.90 3.52 2.78
C GLU A 119 -28.53 2.76 1.60
N SER A 120 -28.05 1.56 1.28
CA SER A 120 -28.65 0.67 0.29
C SER A 120 -29.92 -0.08 0.78
N GLY A 121 -30.40 0.22 1.99
CA GLY A 121 -31.59 -0.42 2.59
C GLY A 121 -31.33 -1.79 3.22
N ARG A 122 -30.07 -2.23 3.32
CA ARG A 122 -29.71 -3.49 3.96
C ARG A 122 -29.45 -3.28 5.45
N ARG A 123 -29.55 -4.37 6.22
CA ARG A 123 -29.38 -4.35 7.69
C ARG A 123 -28.14 -5.14 8.13
N PRO A 124 -26.92 -4.59 7.96
CA PRO A 124 -25.72 -5.22 8.51
C PRO A 124 -25.77 -5.20 10.03
N VAL A 125 -25.36 -6.29 10.67
CA VAL A 125 -25.25 -6.44 12.13
C VAL A 125 -23.80 -6.58 12.60
N GLN A 126 -22.90 -6.99 11.70
CA GLN A 126 -21.48 -7.08 11.99
C GLN A 126 -20.65 -6.91 10.71
N VAL A 127 -19.59 -6.10 10.80
CA VAL A 127 -18.54 -6.01 9.78
C VAL A 127 -17.23 -6.52 10.37
N THR A 128 -16.65 -7.53 9.73
CA THR A 128 -15.35 -8.11 10.13
C THR A 128 -14.33 -7.84 9.03
N VAL A 129 -13.30 -7.07 9.33
CA VAL A 129 -12.21 -6.77 8.38
C VAL A 129 -11.08 -7.76 8.60
N VAL A 130 -10.63 -8.37 7.52
CA VAL A 130 -9.59 -9.41 7.49
C VAL A 130 -8.46 -8.95 6.59
N GLY A 131 -7.30 -8.72 7.20
CA GLY A 131 -6.03 -8.56 6.49
C GLY A 131 -5.49 -9.92 6.08
N ARG A 132 -5.04 -10.05 4.84
CA ARG A 132 -4.43 -11.26 4.31
C ARG A 132 -3.04 -10.94 3.80
N TYR A 133 -2.09 -11.82 4.03
CA TYR A 133 -0.75 -11.67 3.48
C TYR A 133 -0.12 -13.01 3.17
N HIS A 134 0.84 -13.02 2.26
CA HIS A 134 1.71 -14.17 2.04
C HIS A 134 3.13 -13.70 1.77
N ASP A 135 4.09 -14.55 2.13
CA ASP A 135 5.50 -14.29 1.88
C ASP A 135 5.79 -14.47 0.37
N GLN A 136 6.52 -13.52 -0.21
CA GLN A 136 7.08 -13.63 -1.55
C GLN A 136 8.52 -14.12 -1.43
N TYR A 137 8.80 -15.30 -1.99
CA TYR A 137 10.14 -15.87 -1.96
C TYR A 137 11.01 -15.27 -3.07
N ARG A 138 12.32 -15.50 -2.97
CA ARG A 138 13.26 -15.02 -3.97
C ARG A 138 12.96 -15.69 -5.31
N PRO A 139 13.11 -14.97 -6.44
CA PRO A 139 13.07 -15.59 -7.76
C PRO A 139 13.97 -16.83 -7.81
N GLY A 140 13.48 -17.92 -8.41
CA GLY A 140 14.20 -19.20 -8.48
C GLY A 140 13.99 -20.15 -7.29
N THR A 141 13.18 -19.79 -6.30
CA THR A 141 12.75 -20.69 -5.21
C THR A 141 11.44 -21.39 -5.59
N ASP A 142 11.29 -22.68 -5.26
CA ASP A 142 10.02 -23.42 -5.34
C ASP A 142 9.57 -23.82 -3.92
N PRO A 143 8.36 -23.41 -3.47
CA PRO A 143 7.36 -22.60 -4.17
C PRO A 143 7.81 -21.14 -4.36
N LEU A 144 7.22 -20.46 -5.35
CA LEU A 144 7.44 -19.01 -5.60
C LEU A 144 6.83 -18.10 -4.52
N ARG A 145 5.84 -18.62 -3.78
CA ARG A 145 5.12 -17.88 -2.74
C ARG A 145 4.67 -18.78 -1.59
N GLY A 146 4.60 -18.21 -0.39
CA GLY A 146 4.06 -18.88 0.78
C GLY A 146 2.53 -19.00 0.75
N PRO A 147 1.94 -19.77 1.68
CA PRO A 147 0.48 -19.82 1.85
C PRO A 147 -0.06 -18.47 2.32
N TRP A 148 -1.33 -18.22 2.01
CA TRP A 148 -2.06 -17.08 2.58
C TRP A 148 -2.21 -17.25 4.08
N ARG A 149 -1.86 -16.20 4.83
CA ARG A 149 -2.17 -16.03 6.24
C ARG A 149 -3.23 -14.95 6.38
N GLU A 150 -4.14 -15.15 7.31
CA GLU A 150 -5.24 -14.22 7.56
C GLU A 150 -5.19 -13.74 9.00
N LEU A 151 -5.54 -12.46 9.20
CA LEU A 151 -5.64 -11.83 10.50
C LEU A 151 -6.91 -10.99 10.51
N VAL A 152 -7.77 -11.21 11.51
CA VAL A 152 -8.86 -10.28 11.78
C VAL A 152 -8.25 -9.00 12.35
N VAL A 153 -8.29 -7.94 11.56
CA VAL A 153 -7.71 -6.64 11.95
C VAL A 153 -8.75 -5.76 12.65
N HIS A 154 -10.04 -5.96 12.39
CA HIS A 154 -11.10 -5.24 13.07
C HIS A 154 -12.44 -5.98 13.04
N ARG A 155 -13.25 -5.79 14.09
CA ARG A 155 -14.65 -6.20 14.15
C ARG A 155 -15.49 -5.03 14.63
N LEU A 156 -16.48 -4.67 13.85
CA LEU A 156 -17.46 -3.63 14.17
C LEU A 156 -18.84 -4.29 14.33
N PRO A 157 -19.38 -4.39 15.56
CA PRO A 157 -20.80 -4.64 15.74
C PRO A 157 -21.58 -3.43 15.25
N VAL A 158 -22.59 -3.66 14.40
CA VAL A 158 -23.45 -2.59 13.87
C VAL A 158 -24.76 -2.66 14.64
N SER A 159 -24.95 -1.70 15.55
CA SER A 159 -26.21 -1.63 16.29
C SER A 159 -27.33 -1.13 15.36
N PRO A 160 -28.53 -1.72 15.39
CA PRO A 160 -29.67 -1.29 14.56
C PRO A 160 -30.06 0.18 14.76
N PHE A 161 -29.61 0.83 15.85
CA PHE A 161 -30.04 2.14 16.31
C PHE A 161 -29.03 3.28 16.07
N GLN A 162 -27.83 3.01 15.54
CA GLN A 162 -26.81 4.05 15.31
C GLN A 162 -26.98 4.85 14.02
N ALA A 163 -28.12 4.73 13.32
CA ALA A 163 -28.38 5.44 12.07
C ALA A 163 -28.62 6.96 12.21
N VAL A 164 -28.55 7.54 13.42
CA VAL A 164 -28.87 8.95 13.65
C VAL A 164 -27.89 9.61 14.62
N SER A 165 -26.70 9.97 14.17
CA SER A 165 -25.97 11.11 14.75
C SER A 165 -24.98 11.64 13.73
N ARG A 166 -25.27 12.84 13.23
CA ARG A 166 -24.37 13.70 12.45
C ARG A 166 -23.32 14.31 13.36
#